data_AF-A0A5F0K8L3-F1
#
_entry.id   AF-A0A5F0K8L3-F1
#
_cell.length_a   1.000
_cell.length_b   1.000
_cell.length_c   1.000
_cell.angle_alpha   90.00
_cell.angle_beta   90.00
_cell.angle_gamma   90.00
#
_symmetry.space_group_name_H-M   'P 1'
#
loop_
_entity.id
_entity.type
_entity.pdbx_description
1 polymer ?
#
loop_
_entity_poly.entity_id
_entity_poly.type
_entity_poly.pdbx_seq_one_letter_code
_entity_poly.pdbx_strand_id
1 'polypeptide(L)'
;MTPERMRQYGKGLGLWQDKRLASADPISYLRKDHPISVTPVAQAQGFWLDSTDDCTKPYNPLANGVFLWTEIIGAGHAFVSVHQDNNSYVYTYGRFGRTVGSLGAVGDGVLNFFQFGDARTYYQTALYGVNAKAFRIDDADPAITRAYFERLWRNGAPVSPTPTMGDMTRRGGHTIDLYDVTGKNCTTHATDGLKMAGSSVFKGGYTTHSQMRVESEEDFAVPLSLQRYLMQKSAEPSMQVVDMTNEFRRQYPNTDGVMPANEDNPNTRTYRAMAEAASAIGTVSPYSGGSVGGLLGGESHVSN
;
A
#
# COMPACT_ATOMS: atom_id res chain seq x y z
N MET A 1 30.61 -7.33 40.57
CA MET A 1 29.99 -6.01 40.81
C MET A 1 29.25 -6.09 42.14
N THR A 2 29.49 -5.20 43.10
CA THR A 2 28.88 -5.32 44.45
C THR A 2 27.39 -4.95 44.42
N PRO A 3 26.56 -5.50 45.34
CA PRO A 3 25.12 -5.19 45.40
C PRO A 3 24.81 -3.70 45.52
N GLU A 4 25.65 -2.92 46.21
CA GLU A 4 25.47 -1.47 46.33
C GLU A 4 25.70 -0.73 45.01
N ARG A 5 26.67 -1.17 44.20
CA ARG A 5 26.94 -0.58 42.87
C ARG A 5 25.81 -0.85 41.88
N MET A 6 25.17 -2.02 41.94
CA MET A 6 23.98 -2.28 41.12
C MET A 6 22.80 -1.40 41.52
N ARG A 7 22.62 -1.15 42.83
CA ARG A 7 21.57 -0.25 43.34
C ARG A 7 21.74 1.19 42.86
N GLN A 8 22.96 1.72 42.87
CA GLN A 8 23.25 3.05 42.32
C GLN A 8 23.02 3.10 40.80
N TYR A 9 23.41 2.07 40.07
CA TYR A 9 23.24 2.01 38.61
C TYR A 9 21.75 2.01 38.20
N GLY A 10 20.90 1.27 38.93
CA GLY A 10 19.46 1.28 38.69
C GLY A 10 18.77 2.62 39.01
N LYS A 11 19.30 3.40 39.96
CA LYS A 11 18.78 4.75 40.28
C LYS A 11 19.08 5.76 39.17
N GLY A 12 20.28 5.71 38.59
CA GLY A 12 20.68 6.62 37.49
C GLY A 12 19.93 6.39 36.18
N LEU A 13 19.36 5.19 35.97
CA LEU A 13 18.57 4.82 34.79
C LEU A 13 17.06 5.03 34.97
N GLY A 14 16.60 5.53 36.13
CA GLY A 14 15.18 5.84 36.36
C GLY A 14 14.25 4.62 36.46
N LEU A 15 14.80 3.41 36.68
CA LEU A 15 14.05 2.14 36.67
C LEU A 15 13.26 1.85 37.97
N TRP A 16 13.05 2.84 38.84
CA TRP A 16 12.35 2.69 40.12
C TRP A 16 11.10 3.56 40.16
N GLN A 17 9.95 2.97 40.49
CA GLN A 17 8.64 3.64 40.47
C GLN A 17 8.42 4.67 41.60
N ASP A 18 9.26 4.70 42.65
CA ASP A 18 9.17 5.69 43.72
C ASP A 18 10.19 6.82 43.51
N LYS A 19 9.70 8.01 43.11
CA LYS A 19 10.51 9.20 42.79
C LYS A 19 11.42 9.68 43.94
N ARG A 20 11.13 9.30 45.19
CA ARG A 20 11.91 9.72 46.37
C ARG A 20 13.25 8.99 46.51
N LEU A 21 13.45 7.88 45.81
CA LEU A 21 14.68 7.09 45.88
C LEU A 21 15.69 7.40 44.76
N ALA A 22 15.33 8.27 43.82
CA ALA A 22 16.10 8.59 42.61
C ALA A 22 17.19 9.66 42.81
N SER A 23 17.32 10.28 43.98
CA SER A 23 18.47 11.16 44.25
C SER A 23 19.70 10.31 44.54
N ALA A 24 20.63 10.25 43.59
CA ALA A 24 21.98 9.78 43.82
C ALA A 24 22.87 10.97 44.20
N ASP A 25 23.73 10.80 45.20
CA ASP A 25 24.80 11.76 45.46
C ASP A 25 25.72 11.84 44.23
N PRO A 26 26.17 13.04 43.84
CA PRO A 26 26.97 13.22 42.63
C PRO A 26 28.30 12.46 42.75
N ILE A 27 28.48 11.46 41.88
CA ILE A 27 29.71 10.71 41.78
C ILE A 27 30.68 11.55 40.93
N SER A 28 31.72 12.11 41.56
CA SER A 28 32.79 12.81 40.84
C SER A 28 33.80 11.81 40.28
N TYR A 29 34.00 11.82 38.96
CA TYR A 29 34.99 11.00 38.25
C TYR A 29 36.38 11.66 38.17
N LEU A 30 36.58 12.77 38.89
CA LEU A 30 37.80 13.56 38.82
C LEU A 30 38.89 12.98 39.74
N ARG A 31 40.04 12.65 39.15
CA ARG A 31 41.25 12.22 39.85
C ARG A 31 41.76 13.35 40.76
N LYS A 32 42.15 13.03 42.01
CA LYS A 32 42.60 13.98 43.04
C LYS A 32 43.90 14.73 42.71
N ASP A 33 44.59 14.32 41.66
CA ASP A 33 45.96 14.69 41.32
C ASP A 33 46.08 15.72 40.17
N HIS A 34 44.98 16.23 39.62
CA HIS A 34 44.98 17.35 38.68
C HIS A 34 43.92 18.40 39.04
N PRO A 35 44.30 19.61 39.49
CA PRO A 35 43.33 20.67 39.75
C PRO A 35 42.92 21.30 38.42
N ILE A 36 41.89 20.74 37.78
CA ILE A 36 41.16 21.46 36.73
C ILE A 36 40.18 22.40 37.44
N SER A 37 40.49 23.69 37.41
CA SER A 37 39.58 24.76 37.79
C SER A 37 38.46 24.84 36.76
N VAL A 38 37.25 24.42 37.15
CA VAL A 38 36.03 24.69 36.35
C VAL A 38 35.40 25.95 36.91
N THR A 39 35.60 27.08 36.22
CA THR A 39 34.86 28.30 36.52
C THR A 39 33.40 28.08 36.10
N PRO A 40 32.41 28.26 36.98
CA PRO A 40 31.02 28.26 36.57
C PRO A 40 30.82 29.44 35.60
N VAL A 41 30.59 29.14 34.33
CA VAL A 41 30.02 30.14 33.43
C VAL A 41 28.65 30.48 34.02
N ALA A 42 28.36 31.78 34.17
CA ALA A 42 27.14 32.29 34.80
C ALA A 42 25.92 31.42 34.43
N GLN A 43 25.10 31.10 35.44
CA GLN A 43 23.87 30.32 35.24
C GLN A 43 23.16 30.82 33.98
N ALA A 44 23.10 29.98 32.95
CA ALA A 44 22.27 30.27 31.81
C ALA A 44 20.86 30.47 32.37
N GLN A 45 20.32 31.68 32.23
CA GLN A 45 18.91 31.96 32.49
C GLN A 45 18.11 31.26 31.39
N GLY A 46 18.04 29.94 31.47
CA GLY A 46 17.12 29.14 30.70
C GLY A 46 15.75 29.33 31.31
N PHE A 47 14.85 29.97 30.57
CA PHE A 47 13.44 29.88 30.85
C PHE A 47 13.00 28.45 30.52
N TRP A 48 12.26 27.81 31.41
CA TRP A 48 11.47 26.65 31.03
C TRP A 48 10.42 27.15 30.04
N LEU A 49 10.57 26.81 28.77
CA LEU A 49 9.41 26.77 27.89
C LEU A 49 8.53 25.66 28.46
N ASP A 50 7.48 26.02 29.18
CA ASP A 50 6.37 25.10 29.38
C ASP A 50 6.01 24.60 27.97
N SER A 51 6.18 23.30 27.72
CA SER A 51 5.88 22.71 26.43
C SER A 51 4.36 22.71 26.24
N THR A 52 3.81 23.86 25.91
CA THR A 52 2.44 23.99 25.41
C THR A 52 2.34 23.52 23.96
N ASP A 53 3.48 23.32 23.28
CA ASP A 53 3.56 22.58 22.03
C ASP A 53 3.88 21.12 22.36
N ASP A 54 2.81 20.38 22.67
CA ASP A 54 2.75 18.96 22.39
C ASP A 54 3.34 18.77 20.97
N CYS A 55 4.49 18.11 20.83
CA CYS A 55 5.11 17.82 19.54
C CYS A 55 4.28 16.77 18.79
N THR A 56 3.00 17.08 18.55
CA THR A 56 2.13 16.29 17.69
C THR A 56 2.72 16.37 16.30
N LYS A 57 3.23 15.24 15.80
CA LYS A 57 3.62 15.12 14.39
C LYS A 57 2.49 15.72 13.54
N PRO A 58 2.81 16.50 12.49
CA PRO A 58 1.79 17.04 11.60
C PRO A 58 0.83 15.94 11.17
N TYR A 59 -0.47 16.20 11.25
CA TYR A 59 -1.49 15.25 10.80
C TYR A 59 -1.20 14.88 9.34
N ASN A 60 -0.94 13.60 9.10
CA ASN A 60 -0.72 13.06 7.77
C ASN A 60 -1.87 12.11 7.42
N PRO A 61 -2.80 12.49 6.53
CA PRO A 61 -3.94 11.65 6.16
C PRO A 61 -3.53 10.39 5.38
N LEU A 62 -2.29 10.34 4.88
CA LEU A 62 -1.71 9.18 4.20
C LEU A 62 -0.79 8.37 5.11
N ALA A 63 -0.71 8.65 6.42
CA ALA A 63 0.20 7.92 7.31
C ALA A 63 -0.11 6.44 7.40
N ASN A 64 -1.40 6.10 7.37
CA ASN A 64 -1.92 4.76 7.52
C ASN A 64 -3.10 4.56 6.58
N GLY A 65 -3.19 3.38 5.97
CA GLY A 65 -4.36 2.98 5.18
C GLY A 65 -4.01 2.07 4.03
N VAL A 66 -5.06 1.53 3.41
CA VAL A 66 -4.99 0.78 2.16
C VAL A 66 -5.55 1.67 1.06
N PHE A 67 -4.81 1.80 -0.04
CA PHE A 67 -5.16 2.64 -1.16
C PHE A 67 -5.21 1.80 -2.44
N LEU A 68 -6.34 1.88 -3.13
CA LEU A 68 -6.53 1.32 -4.45
C LEU A 68 -6.29 2.40 -5.50
N TRP A 69 -5.45 2.09 -6.47
CA TRP A 69 -5.06 3.01 -7.53
C TRP A 69 -5.62 2.56 -8.87
N THR A 70 -6.05 3.53 -9.67
CA THR A 70 -6.54 3.28 -11.03
C THR A 70 -5.90 4.24 -12.02
N GLU A 71 -5.47 3.68 -13.14
CA GLU A 71 -4.94 4.38 -14.31
C GLU A 71 -5.88 4.10 -15.49
N ILE A 72 -6.20 5.13 -16.27
CA ILE A 72 -7.15 5.02 -17.39
C ILE A 72 -6.56 5.43 -18.74
N ILE A 73 -5.27 5.74 -18.79
CA ILE A 73 -4.56 5.97 -20.06
C ILE A 73 -4.24 4.63 -20.72
N GLY A 74 -4.49 4.52 -22.02
CA GLY A 74 -4.33 3.27 -22.77
C GLY A 74 -5.33 2.21 -22.31
N ALA A 75 -4.86 0.98 -22.06
CA ALA A 75 -5.71 -0.08 -21.51
C ALA A 75 -6.08 0.15 -20.04
N GLY A 76 -5.41 1.11 -19.39
CA GLY A 76 -5.47 1.34 -17.96
C GLY A 76 -4.65 0.33 -17.17
N HIS A 77 -4.61 0.55 -15.86
CA HIS A 77 -3.91 -0.29 -14.90
C HIS A 77 -4.53 -0.10 -13.51
N ALA A 78 -4.33 -1.07 -12.61
CA ALA A 78 -4.75 -0.96 -11.23
C ALA A 78 -3.70 -1.58 -10.32
N PHE A 79 -3.50 -0.99 -9.14
CA PHE A 79 -2.57 -1.49 -8.15
C PHE A 79 -2.98 -1.09 -6.74
N VAL A 80 -2.39 -1.73 -5.74
CA VAL A 80 -2.66 -1.44 -4.32
C VAL A 80 -1.42 -0.85 -3.68
N SER A 81 -1.60 0.14 -2.82
CA SER A 81 -0.58 0.52 -1.87
C SER A 81 -1.08 0.45 -0.44
N VAL A 82 -0.19 0.13 0.48
CA VAL A 82 -0.47 0.09 1.91
C VAL A 82 0.50 1.01 2.61
N HIS A 83 -0.02 1.91 3.43
CA HIS A 83 0.77 2.76 4.30
C HIS A 83 0.62 2.30 5.75
N GLN A 84 1.74 2.17 6.46
CA GLN A 84 1.79 1.88 7.88
C GLN A 84 2.90 2.70 8.53
N ASP A 85 2.54 3.55 9.49
CA ASP A 85 3.45 4.43 10.21
C ASP A 85 4.30 5.31 9.26
N ASN A 86 3.68 5.87 8.21
CA ASN A 86 4.32 6.60 7.10
C ASN A 86 5.23 5.77 6.18
N ASN A 87 5.34 4.45 6.39
CA ASN A 87 6.04 3.58 5.44
C ASN A 87 5.10 3.17 4.32
N SER A 88 5.52 3.41 3.08
CA SER A 88 4.74 3.10 1.88
C SER A 88 5.21 1.79 1.25
N TYR A 89 4.24 0.93 0.97
CA TYR A 89 4.40 -0.37 0.31
C TYR A 89 3.49 -0.41 -0.92
N VAL A 90 4.03 -0.68 -2.10
CA VAL A 90 3.28 -0.76 -3.36
C VAL A 90 3.32 -2.16 -3.91
N TYR A 91 2.15 -2.67 -4.28
CA TYR A 91 1.94 -3.96 -4.91
C TYR A 91 1.28 -3.75 -6.26
N THR A 92 2.05 -3.92 -7.33
CA THR A 92 1.58 -3.69 -8.69
C THR A 92 1.80 -4.96 -9.53
N TYR A 93 0.70 -5.56 -9.97
CA TYR A 93 0.68 -6.81 -10.72
C TYR A 93 0.41 -6.54 -12.20
N GLY A 94 1.24 -7.03 -13.10
CA GLY A 94 1.14 -6.68 -14.51
C GLY A 94 1.98 -7.53 -15.43
N ARG A 95 1.84 -7.25 -16.73
CA ARG A 95 2.65 -7.85 -17.79
C ARG A 95 4.00 -7.13 -17.88
N PHE A 96 4.80 -7.21 -16.82
CA PHE A 96 6.13 -6.57 -16.77
C PHE A 96 7.27 -7.47 -17.29
N GLY A 97 6.97 -8.74 -17.56
CA GLY A 97 7.88 -9.74 -18.12
C GLY A 97 7.67 -9.97 -19.62
N ARG A 98 7.74 -11.23 -20.04
CA ARG A 98 7.50 -11.62 -21.44
C ARG A 98 6.01 -11.55 -21.74
N THR A 99 5.66 -11.12 -22.94
CA THR A 99 4.29 -11.10 -23.46
C THR A 99 4.15 -12.03 -24.65
N VAL A 100 2.96 -12.59 -24.82
CA VAL A 100 2.62 -13.55 -25.88
C VAL A 100 1.35 -13.10 -26.58
N GLY A 101 1.29 -13.34 -27.90
CA GLY A 101 0.13 -13.03 -28.75
C GLY A 101 0.12 -11.63 -29.33
N SER A 102 -0.75 -11.39 -30.30
CA SER A 102 -0.98 -10.06 -30.87
C SER A 102 -1.48 -9.11 -29.78
N LEU A 103 -0.87 -7.92 -29.68
CA LEU A 103 -1.14 -6.90 -28.65
C LEU A 103 -0.75 -7.30 -27.20
N GLY A 104 -0.10 -8.45 -27.00
CA GLY A 104 0.40 -8.88 -25.69
C GLY A 104 -0.71 -9.07 -24.66
N ALA A 105 -1.81 -9.73 -25.04
CA ALA A 105 -2.96 -10.00 -24.16
C ALA A 105 -2.64 -10.96 -23.01
N VAL A 106 -1.65 -11.84 -23.20
CA VAL A 106 -1.20 -12.84 -22.21
C VAL A 106 0.30 -12.63 -21.96
N GLY A 107 0.79 -12.98 -20.78
CA GLY A 107 2.21 -12.89 -20.48
C GLY A 107 2.59 -13.36 -19.08
N ASP A 108 3.86 -13.19 -18.72
CA ASP A 108 4.31 -13.44 -17.35
C ASP A 108 3.53 -12.51 -16.39
N GLY A 109 2.82 -13.12 -15.44
CA GLY A 109 2.13 -12.42 -14.35
C GLY A 109 3.14 -11.99 -13.30
N VAL A 110 3.62 -10.75 -13.41
CA VAL A 110 4.66 -10.23 -12.53
C VAL A 110 4.05 -9.35 -11.45
N LEU A 111 4.25 -9.73 -10.20
CA LEU A 111 3.98 -8.90 -9.03
C LEU A 111 5.26 -8.17 -8.63
N ASN A 112 5.22 -6.84 -8.72
CA ASN A 112 6.26 -5.97 -8.19
C ASN A 112 5.90 -5.55 -6.76
N PHE A 113 6.92 -5.56 -5.89
CA PHE A 113 6.83 -5.07 -4.52
C PHE A 113 7.81 -3.92 -4.31
N PHE A 114 7.31 -2.69 -4.26
CA PHE A 114 8.13 -1.51 -4.02
C PHE A 114 7.96 -1.01 -2.59
N GLN A 115 9.07 -0.53 -2.02
CA GLN A 115 9.12 -0.03 -0.65
C GLN A 115 9.77 1.34 -0.63
N PHE A 116 9.34 2.19 0.30
CA PHE A 116 9.99 3.46 0.63
C PHE A 116 10.21 4.37 -0.60
N GLY A 117 11.46 4.61 -0.99
CA GLY A 117 11.83 5.45 -2.12
C GLY A 117 11.27 4.95 -3.46
N ASP A 118 11.37 3.64 -3.72
CA ASP A 118 10.85 3.06 -4.97
C ASP A 118 9.32 3.20 -5.05
N ALA A 119 8.62 3.05 -3.91
CA ALA A 119 7.18 3.31 -3.83
C ALA A 119 6.84 4.77 -4.14
N ARG A 120 7.62 5.73 -3.60
CA ARG A 120 7.46 7.16 -3.87
C ARG A 120 7.67 7.49 -5.34
N THR A 121 8.73 6.98 -5.96
CA THR A 121 9.00 7.18 -7.39
C THR A 121 7.86 6.61 -8.24
N TYR A 122 7.32 5.47 -7.86
CA TYR A 122 6.18 4.87 -8.54
C TYR A 122 4.91 5.74 -8.43
N TYR A 123 4.61 6.31 -7.25
CA TYR A 123 3.49 7.24 -7.09
C TYR A 123 3.60 8.46 -8.00
N GLN A 124 4.77 9.10 -8.09
CA GLN A 124 4.96 10.26 -8.96
C GLN A 124 4.75 9.88 -10.44
N THR A 125 5.25 8.71 -10.84
CA THR A 125 5.01 8.17 -12.19
C THR A 125 3.52 7.96 -12.47
N ALA A 126 2.80 7.35 -11.52
CA ALA A 126 1.36 7.10 -11.65
C ALA A 126 0.56 8.42 -11.69
N LEU A 127 0.81 9.34 -10.75
CA LEU A 127 0.05 10.59 -10.58
C LEU A 127 0.21 11.55 -11.76
N TYR A 128 1.41 11.64 -12.34
CA TYR A 128 1.76 12.67 -13.33
C TYR A 128 1.99 12.10 -14.72
N GLY A 129 2.50 10.87 -14.83
CA GLY A 129 2.69 10.19 -16.11
C GLY A 129 1.36 9.70 -16.68
N VAL A 130 0.49 9.14 -15.85
CA VAL A 130 -0.77 8.52 -16.32
C VAL A 130 -2.03 9.04 -15.63
N ASN A 131 -1.90 10.15 -14.88
CA ASN A 131 -3.00 10.82 -14.20
C ASN A 131 -3.83 9.87 -13.31
N ALA A 132 -3.13 8.97 -12.62
CA ALA A 132 -3.76 7.96 -11.77
C ALA A 132 -4.61 8.61 -10.67
N LYS A 133 -5.68 7.92 -10.28
CA LYS A 133 -6.49 8.23 -9.10
C LYS A 133 -6.15 7.26 -7.96
N ALA A 134 -6.19 7.77 -6.73
CA ALA A 134 -5.93 7.00 -5.52
C ALA A 134 -7.15 7.07 -4.59
N PHE A 135 -7.64 5.90 -4.17
CA PHE A 135 -8.81 5.77 -3.32
C PHE A 135 -8.43 5.05 -2.03
N ARG A 136 -8.68 5.66 -0.88
CA ARG A 136 -8.55 4.96 0.41
C ARG A 136 -9.75 4.05 0.60
N ILE A 137 -9.49 2.82 1.02
CA ILE A 137 -10.51 1.81 1.33
C ILE A 137 -10.50 1.63 2.84
N ASP A 138 -11.48 2.24 3.52
CA ASP A 138 -11.44 2.44 4.97
C ASP A 138 -11.65 1.15 5.78
N ASP A 139 -12.31 0.16 5.20
CA ASP A 139 -12.61 -1.13 5.82
C ASP A 139 -11.66 -2.27 5.42
N ALA A 140 -10.63 -1.98 4.63
CA ALA A 140 -9.59 -2.95 4.29
C ALA A 140 -8.48 -2.95 5.36
N ASP A 141 -8.18 -4.11 5.93
CA ASP A 141 -7.13 -4.23 6.95
C ASP A 141 -5.71 -4.11 6.32
N PRO A 142 -4.87 -3.14 6.75
CA PRO A 142 -3.52 -2.97 6.21
C PRO A 142 -2.60 -4.18 6.41
N ALA A 143 -2.66 -4.85 7.56
CA ALA A 143 -1.79 -5.97 7.88
C ALA A 143 -2.16 -7.21 7.05
N ILE A 144 -3.45 -7.50 6.90
CA ILE A 144 -3.94 -8.61 6.06
C ILE A 144 -3.63 -8.33 4.59
N THR A 145 -3.87 -7.09 4.12
CA THR A 145 -3.56 -6.70 2.73
C THR A 145 -2.09 -6.94 2.40
N ARG A 146 -1.17 -6.51 3.28
CA ARG A 146 0.26 -6.77 3.11
C ARG A 146 0.58 -8.25 3.14
N ALA A 147 0.07 -8.98 4.14
CA ALA A 147 0.35 -10.40 4.28
C ALA A 147 -0.07 -11.19 3.03
N TYR A 148 -1.20 -10.82 2.41
CA TYR A 148 -1.68 -11.40 1.16
C TYR A 148 -0.69 -11.18 0.00
N PHE A 149 -0.40 -9.92 -0.35
CA PHE A 149 0.46 -9.62 -1.50
C PHE A 149 1.91 -10.06 -1.29
N GLU A 150 2.46 -9.86 -0.09
CA GLU A 150 3.82 -10.28 0.21
C GLU A 150 3.96 -11.81 0.20
N ARG A 151 2.91 -12.56 0.56
CA ARG A 151 2.90 -14.03 0.42
C ARG A 151 2.92 -14.45 -1.05
N LEU A 152 2.10 -13.81 -1.90
CA LEU A 152 2.14 -14.06 -3.35
C LEU A 152 3.54 -13.78 -3.91
N TRP A 153 4.10 -12.63 -3.55
CA TRP A 153 5.42 -12.22 -4.00
C TRP A 153 6.52 -13.20 -3.56
N ARG A 154 6.58 -13.56 -2.27
CA ARG A 154 7.57 -14.52 -1.73
C ARG A 154 7.46 -15.91 -2.35
N ASN A 155 6.25 -16.35 -2.70
CA ASN A 155 6.02 -17.64 -3.32
C ASN A 155 6.27 -17.63 -4.84
N GLY A 156 6.34 -16.44 -5.46
CA GLY A 156 6.70 -16.28 -6.86
C GLY A 156 8.20 -16.50 -7.11
N ALA A 157 8.54 -16.75 -8.36
CA ALA A 157 9.93 -16.86 -8.79
C ALA A 157 10.47 -15.48 -9.22
N PRO A 158 11.76 -15.16 -8.99
CA PRO A 158 12.37 -13.95 -9.55
C PRO A 158 12.14 -13.86 -11.05
N VAL A 159 11.85 -12.65 -11.54
CA VAL A 159 11.55 -12.43 -12.96
C VAL A 159 12.72 -12.82 -13.85
N SER A 160 12.40 -13.40 -15.02
CA SER A 160 13.37 -13.56 -16.10
C SER A 160 13.57 -12.20 -16.80
N PRO A 161 14.77 -11.61 -16.80
CA PRO A 161 14.98 -10.28 -17.37
C PRO A 161 14.65 -10.23 -18.87
N THR A 162 13.97 -9.17 -19.30
CA THR A 162 13.73 -8.86 -20.72
C THR A 162 14.40 -7.53 -21.09
N PRO A 163 14.73 -7.28 -22.37
CA PRO A 163 15.42 -6.05 -22.77
C PRO A 163 14.68 -4.76 -22.40
N THR A 164 13.34 -4.79 -22.42
CA THR A 164 12.46 -3.65 -22.15
C THR A 164 12.01 -3.56 -20.68
N MET A 165 12.47 -4.48 -19.82
CA MET A 165 12.07 -4.51 -18.41
C MET A 165 12.66 -3.32 -17.64
N GLY A 166 11.82 -2.59 -16.91
CA GLY A 166 12.28 -1.49 -16.05
C GLY A 166 13.17 -1.99 -14.91
N ASP A 167 14.07 -1.13 -14.42
CA ASP A 167 15.07 -1.50 -13.40
C ASP A 167 14.43 -1.93 -12.07
N MET A 168 13.36 -1.27 -11.63
CA MET A 168 12.64 -1.65 -10.40
C MET A 168 12.07 -3.07 -10.51
N THR A 169 11.48 -3.41 -11.66
CA THR A 169 10.99 -4.77 -11.93
C THR A 169 12.15 -5.78 -11.98
N ARG A 170 13.27 -5.44 -12.64
CA ARG A 170 14.45 -6.32 -12.68
C ARG A 170 15.00 -6.63 -11.30
N ARG A 171 14.97 -5.67 -10.37
CA ARG A 171 15.51 -5.84 -9.01
C ARG A 171 14.58 -6.58 -8.07
N GLY A 172 13.26 -6.38 -8.19
CA GLY A 172 12.30 -6.81 -7.17
C GLY A 172 10.99 -7.40 -7.69
N GLY A 173 10.88 -7.66 -8.99
CA GLY A 173 9.71 -8.31 -9.58
C GLY A 173 9.75 -9.83 -9.41
N HIS A 174 8.59 -10.42 -9.09
CA HIS A 174 8.42 -11.87 -9.02
C HIS A 174 7.30 -12.31 -9.96
N THR A 175 7.55 -13.32 -10.78
CA THR A 175 6.53 -14.01 -11.58
C THR A 175 5.74 -14.95 -10.66
N ILE A 176 4.46 -14.65 -10.47
CA ILE A 176 3.58 -15.39 -9.55
C ILE A 176 2.65 -16.36 -10.28
N ASP A 177 2.30 -16.07 -11.53
CA ASP A 177 1.52 -16.93 -12.43
C ASP A 177 1.51 -16.40 -13.88
N LEU A 178 0.49 -16.79 -14.66
CA LEU A 178 0.25 -16.32 -16.02
C LEU A 178 -0.81 -15.21 -16.01
N TYR A 179 -0.45 -14.06 -16.57
CA TYR A 179 -1.35 -12.94 -16.77
C TYR A 179 -2.31 -13.22 -17.94
N ASP A 180 -3.60 -12.94 -17.73
CA ASP A 180 -4.64 -12.93 -18.75
C ASP A 180 -5.54 -11.70 -18.57
N VAL A 181 -5.62 -10.84 -19.60
CA VAL A 181 -6.48 -9.64 -19.60
C VAL A 181 -7.95 -9.93 -19.30
N THR A 182 -8.45 -11.14 -19.57
CA THR A 182 -9.86 -11.52 -19.38
C THR A 182 -10.19 -12.09 -18.00
N GLY A 183 -9.18 -12.48 -17.21
CA GLY A 183 -9.42 -13.13 -15.92
C GLY A 183 -8.39 -12.78 -14.85
N LYS A 184 -7.10 -13.07 -15.10
CA LYS A 184 -6.00 -12.81 -14.15
C LYS A 184 -5.21 -11.59 -14.54
N ASN A 185 -5.67 -10.43 -14.10
CA ASN A 185 -5.11 -9.16 -14.50
C ASN A 185 -4.83 -8.23 -13.31
N CYS A 186 -4.35 -7.02 -13.59
CA CYS A 186 -4.02 -6.03 -12.57
C CYS A 186 -5.22 -5.67 -11.70
N THR A 187 -6.39 -5.52 -12.31
CA THR A 187 -7.65 -5.20 -11.64
C THR A 187 -8.07 -6.31 -10.70
N THR A 188 -8.09 -7.57 -11.17
CA THR A 188 -8.54 -8.69 -10.35
C THR A 188 -7.62 -8.96 -9.17
N HIS A 189 -6.30 -8.92 -9.36
CA HIS A 189 -5.36 -9.02 -8.23
C HIS A 189 -5.52 -7.87 -7.22
N ALA A 190 -5.76 -6.66 -7.69
CA ALA A 190 -5.97 -5.51 -6.81
C ALA A 190 -7.26 -5.67 -5.99
N THR A 191 -8.37 -6.07 -6.62
CA THR A 191 -9.64 -6.29 -5.92
C THR A 191 -9.60 -7.51 -5.00
N ASP A 192 -8.96 -8.61 -5.41
CA ASP A 192 -8.81 -9.82 -4.58
C ASP A 192 -8.06 -9.51 -3.29
N GLY A 193 -6.99 -8.72 -3.36
CA GLY A 193 -6.25 -8.30 -2.17
C GLY A 193 -7.11 -7.55 -1.15
N LEU A 194 -8.03 -6.71 -1.61
CA LEU A 194 -8.95 -5.96 -0.75
C LEU A 194 -10.08 -6.84 -0.19
N LYS A 195 -10.63 -7.75 -1.00
CA LYS A 195 -11.62 -8.74 -0.55
C LYS A 195 -11.03 -9.65 0.53
N MET A 196 -9.81 -10.13 0.31
CA MET A 196 -9.05 -10.92 1.29
C MET A 196 -8.75 -10.12 2.57
N ALA A 197 -8.57 -8.80 2.47
CA ALA A 197 -8.40 -7.91 3.61
C ALA A 197 -9.70 -7.60 4.37
N GLY A 198 -10.82 -8.20 3.98
CA GLY A 198 -12.11 -8.06 4.66
C GLY A 198 -12.98 -6.91 4.16
N SER A 199 -12.56 -6.19 3.11
CA SER A 199 -13.32 -5.06 2.60
C SER A 199 -14.67 -5.52 2.03
N SER A 200 -15.72 -4.79 2.39
CA SER A 200 -17.06 -4.94 1.86
C SER A 200 -17.34 -3.99 0.71
N VAL A 201 -16.34 -3.25 0.22
CA VAL A 201 -16.52 -2.23 -0.84
C VAL A 201 -17.07 -2.81 -2.14
N PHE A 202 -16.84 -4.09 -2.40
CA PHE A 202 -17.34 -4.80 -3.59
C PHE A 202 -18.59 -5.64 -3.31
N LYS A 203 -19.07 -5.67 -2.06
CA LYS A 203 -20.30 -6.38 -1.70
C LYS A 203 -21.50 -5.50 -2.01
N GLY A 204 -22.40 -6.05 -2.80
CA GLY A 204 -23.66 -5.44 -3.17
C GLY A 204 -24.83 -6.35 -2.81
N GLY A 205 -25.99 -5.93 -3.26
CA GLY A 205 -27.18 -6.76 -3.24
C GLY A 205 -28.42 -5.93 -3.48
N TYR A 206 -29.37 -6.52 -4.17
CA TYR A 206 -30.67 -5.91 -4.43
C TYR A 206 -31.77 -6.76 -3.80
N THR A 207 -32.78 -6.07 -3.30
CA THR A 207 -33.99 -6.74 -2.82
C THR A 207 -34.94 -6.85 -4.00
N THR A 208 -35.34 -8.08 -4.34
CA THR A 208 -36.35 -8.31 -5.38
C THR A 208 -37.71 -7.79 -4.92
N HIS A 209 -38.65 -7.64 -5.85
CA HIS A 209 -40.05 -7.33 -5.52
C HIS A 209 -40.69 -8.34 -4.55
N SER A 210 -40.14 -9.55 -4.44
CA SER A 210 -40.56 -10.59 -3.48
C SER A 210 -39.88 -10.50 -2.11
N GLN A 211 -39.21 -9.38 -1.80
CA GLN A 211 -38.47 -9.15 -0.54
C GLN A 211 -37.31 -10.12 -0.29
N MET A 212 -36.89 -10.88 -1.31
CA MET A 212 -35.70 -11.72 -1.25
C MET A 212 -34.48 -10.83 -1.50
N ARG A 213 -33.51 -10.86 -0.58
CA ARG A 213 -32.24 -10.18 -0.76
C ARG A 213 -31.32 -11.09 -1.57
N VAL A 214 -30.95 -10.63 -2.77
CA VAL A 214 -29.93 -11.27 -3.58
C VAL A 214 -28.62 -10.55 -3.27
N GLU A 215 -27.68 -11.26 -2.67
CA GLU A 215 -26.31 -10.76 -2.49
C GLU A 215 -25.57 -10.86 -3.82
N SER A 216 -24.87 -9.79 -4.17
CA SER A 216 -24.00 -9.77 -5.34
C SER A 216 -22.61 -9.32 -4.92
N GLU A 217 -21.58 -9.82 -5.58
CA GLU A 217 -20.23 -9.31 -5.44
C GLU A 217 -19.81 -8.75 -6.79
N GLU A 218 -19.38 -7.49 -6.80
CA GLU A 218 -18.92 -6.81 -8.00
C GLU A 218 -17.49 -7.26 -8.33
N ASP A 219 -17.30 -7.79 -9.54
CA ASP A 219 -16.00 -8.17 -10.07
C ASP A 219 -15.57 -7.22 -11.18
N PHE A 220 -14.29 -6.85 -11.18
CA PHE A 220 -13.74 -5.92 -12.16
C PHE A 220 -12.53 -6.51 -12.87
N ALA A 221 -12.61 -6.63 -14.19
CA ALA A 221 -11.46 -6.92 -15.04
C ALA A 221 -10.87 -5.64 -15.67
N VAL A 222 -11.70 -4.62 -15.90
CA VAL A 222 -11.33 -3.40 -16.64
C VAL A 222 -11.07 -2.23 -15.67
N PRO A 223 -9.87 -1.62 -15.67
CA PRO A 223 -9.53 -0.51 -14.76
C PRO A 223 -10.47 0.70 -14.86
N LEU A 224 -10.96 1.02 -16.05
CA LEU A 224 -11.92 2.11 -16.25
C LEU A 224 -13.26 1.86 -15.53
N SER A 225 -13.78 0.63 -15.58
CA SER A 225 -14.99 0.25 -14.86
C SER A 225 -14.78 0.36 -13.34
N LEU A 226 -13.65 -0.15 -12.86
CA LEU A 226 -13.27 -0.05 -11.44
C LEU A 226 -13.18 1.41 -10.98
N GLN A 227 -12.53 2.29 -11.76
CA GLN A 227 -12.43 3.70 -11.40
C GLN A 227 -13.80 4.37 -11.32
N ARG A 228 -14.69 4.12 -12.30
CA ARG A 228 -16.06 4.67 -12.28
C ARG A 228 -16.82 4.22 -11.03
N TYR A 229 -16.69 2.93 -10.68
CA TYR A 229 -17.29 2.37 -9.47
C TYR A 229 -16.76 3.05 -8.20
N LEU A 230 -15.43 3.18 -8.05
CA LEU A 230 -14.81 3.82 -6.89
C LEU A 230 -15.16 5.31 -6.79
N MET A 231 -15.26 6.01 -7.92
CA MET A 231 -15.72 7.40 -7.94
C MET A 231 -17.16 7.52 -7.44
N GLN A 232 -18.06 6.63 -7.88
CA GLN A 232 -19.43 6.59 -7.38
C GLN A 232 -19.46 6.30 -5.87
N LYS A 233 -18.71 5.29 -5.42
CA LYS A 233 -18.58 4.95 -4.00
C LYS A 233 -18.03 6.09 -3.16
N SER A 234 -17.06 6.84 -3.68
CA SER A 234 -16.48 7.99 -2.99
C SER A 234 -17.42 9.18 -2.81
N ALA A 235 -18.53 9.21 -3.57
CA ALA A 235 -19.59 10.20 -3.40
C ALA A 235 -20.68 9.74 -2.42
N GLU A 236 -20.66 8.49 -1.96
CA GLU A 236 -21.62 7.97 -0.98
C GLU A 236 -21.29 8.49 0.44
N PRO A 237 -22.31 8.73 1.29
CA PRO A 237 -22.08 9.21 2.67
C PRO A 237 -21.38 8.19 3.59
N SER A 238 -21.23 6.94 3.16
CA SER A 238 -20.65 5.85 3.97
C SER A 238 -19.16 6.07 4.28
N MET A 239 -18.48 6.92 3.50
CA MET A 239 -17.03 7.20 3.59
C MET A 239 -16.15 5.95 3.47
N GLN A 240 -16.71 4.81 3.04
CA GLN A 240 -15.98 3.55 2.88
C GLN A 240 -14.87 3.67 1.82
N VAL A 241 -15.11 4.52 0.82
CA VAL A 241 -14.14 4.90 -0.21
C VAL A 241 -13.94 6.40 -0.14
N VAL A 242 -12.69 6.85 -0.12
CA VAL A 242 -12.35 8.28 -0.13
C VAL A 242 -11.36 8.57 -1.26
N ASP A 243 -11.67 9.53 -2.14
CA ASP A 243 -10.71 9.98 -3.18
C ASP A 243 -9.58 10.78 -2.49
N MET A 244 -8.40 10.18 -2.45
CA MET A 244 -7.19 10.74 -1.83
C MET A 244 -6.22 11.32 -2.87
N THR A 245 -6.62 11.41 -4.14
CA THR A 245 -5.72 11.81 -5.24
C THR A 245 -5.08 13.17 -4.98
N ASN A 246 -5.83 14.13 -4.45
CA ASN A 246 -5.31 15.47 -4.14
C ASN A 246 -4.31 15.44 -2.97
N GLU A 247 -4.55 14.62 -1.94
CA GLU A 247 -3.61 14.46 -0.83
C GLU A 247 -2.30 13.80 -1.29
N PHE A 248 -2.40 12.79 -2.16
CA PHE A 248 -1.21 12.18 -2.79
C PHE A 248 -0.42 13.19 -3.62
N ARG A 249 -1.09 14.04 -4.42
CA ARG A 249 -0.41 15.10 -5.19
C ARG A 249 0.25 16.16 -4.30
N ARG A 250 -0.34 16.46 -3.15
CA ARG A 250 0.24 17.39 -2.17
C ARG A 250 1.49 16.81 -1.51
N GLN A 251 1.44 15.55 -1.08
CA GLN A 251 2.56 14.90 -0.40
C GLN A 251 3.68 14.47 -1.35
N TYR A 252 3.35 14.12 -2.60
CA TYR A 252 4.29 13.65 -3.61
C TYR A 252 4.27 14.54 -4.86
N PRO A 253 4.77 15.79 -4.78
CA PRO A 253 4.78 16.72 -5.91
C PRO A 253 5.65 16.22 -7.07
N ASN A 254 5.39 16.71 -8.29
CA ASN A 254 6.17 16.39 -9.50
C ASN A 254 7.53 17.11 -9.52
N THR A 255 8.41 16.80 -8.59
CA THR A 255 9.75 17.40 -8.50
C THR A 255 10.68 16.95 -9.62
N ASP A 256 10.42 15.77 -10.17
CA ASP A 256 11.34 15.09 -11.08
C ASP A 256 10.97 15.33 -12.56
N GLY A 257 9.98 16.17 -12.81
CA GLY A 257 9.56 16.54 -14.17
C GLY A 257 8.97 15.36 -14.95
N VAL A 258 8.23 14.47 -14.28
CA VAL A 258 7.50 13.37 -14.94
C VAL A 258 6.58 13.97 -15.99
N MET A 259 6.79 13.58 -17.24
CA MET A 259 5.99 14.04 -18.37
C MET A 259 4.74 13.18 -18.53
N PRO A 260 3.57 13.79 -18.78
CA PRO A 260 2.35 13.05 -19.08
C PRO A 260 2.53 12.14 -20.29
N ALA A 261 1.86 10.99 -20.26
CA ALA A 261 1.83 10.06 -21.37
C ALA A 261 1.22 10.71 -22.61
N ASN A 262 1.78 10.39 -23.77
CA ASN A 262 1.26 10.85 -25.05
C ASN A 262 -0.02 10.08 -25.41
N GLU A 263 -1.17 10.67 -25.11
CA GLU A 263 -2.48 10.10 -25.42
C GLU A 263 -2.78 10.04 -26.93
N ASP A 264 -2.11 10.86 -27.76
CA ASP A 264 -2.30 10.87 -29.22
C ASP A 264 -1.61 9.71 -29.93
N ASN A 265 -0.75 8.96 -29.22
CA ASN A 265 -0.12 7.76 -29.74
C ASN A 265 -1.21 6.78 -30.25
N PRO A 266 -1.13 6.30 -31.52
CA PRO A 266 -2.12 5.40 -32.10
C PRO A 266 -2.43 4.18 -31.23
N ASN A 267 -1.41 3.54 -30.64
CA ASN A 267 -1.60 2.36 -29.80
C ASN A 267 -2.35 2.72 -28.51
N THR A 268 -2.00 3.83 -27.87
CA THR A 268 -2.69 4.32 -26.66
C THR A 268 -4.17 4.56 -26.95
N ARG A 269 -4.51 5.20 -28.08
CA ARG A 269 -5.90 5.42 -28.51
C ARG A 269 -6.64 4.12 -28.78
N THR A 270 -6.01 3.17 -29.47
CA THR A 270 -6.62 1.86 -29.74
C THR A 270 -6.93 1.12 -28.44
N TYR A 271 -5.98 1.05 -27.50
CA TYR A 271 -6.21 0.38 -26.22
C TYR A 271 -7.28 1.08 -25.38
N ARG A 272 -7.33 2.41 -25.39
CA ARG A 272 -8.37 3.19 -24.71
C ARG A 272 -9.75 2.89 -25.27
N ALA A 273 -9.91 2.89 -26.59
CA ALA A 273 -11.18 2.55 -27.23
C ALA A 273 -11.65 1.13 -26.87
N MET A 274 -10.71 0.17 -26.83
CA MET A 274 -11.02 -1.20 -26.38
C MET A 274 -11.45 -1.26 -24.92
N ALA A 275 -10.75 -0.56 -24.02
CA ALA A 275 -11.10 -0.50 -22.60
C ALA A 275 -12.47 0.18 -22.38
N GLU A 276 -12.77 1.25 -23.13
CA GLU A 276 -14.08 1.92 -23.09
C GLU A 276 -15.19 0.97 -23.56
N ALA A 277 -15.02 0.27 -24.68
CA ALA A 277 -15.98 -0.72 -25.17
C ALA A 277 -16.19 -1.87 -24.17
N ALA A 278 -15.09 -2.44 -23.64
CA ALA A 278 -15.16 -3.50 -22.64
C ALA A 278 -15.84 -3.02 -21.34
N SER A 279 -15.59 -1.78 -20.93
CA SER A 279 -16.23 -1.20 -19.74
C SER A 279 -17.74 -1.03 -19.89
N ALA A 280 -18.21 -0.74 -21.10
CA ALA A 280 -19.63 -0.57 -21.41
C ALA A 280 -20.38 -1.91 -21.47
N ILE A 281 -19.69 -2.99 -21.86
CA ILE A 281 -20.25 -4.34 -21.95
C ILE A 281 -20.13 -5.09 -20.61
N GLY A 282 -19.08 -4.81 -19.83
CA GLY A 282 -18.58 -5.65 -18.74
C GLY A 282 -19.06 -5.37 -17.32
N THR A 283 -20.22 -4.74 -17.11
CA THR A 283 -20.89 -4.80 -15.78
C THR A 283 -21.63 -6.12 -15.56
N VAL A 284 -21.53 -7.07 -16.49
CA VAL A 284 -22.27 -8.35 -16.46
C VAL A 284 -21.32 -9.50 -16.80
N SER A 285 -20.46 -9.91 -15.88
CA SER A 285 -19.76 -11.20 -15.96
C SER A 285 -19.52 -11.76 -14.55
N PRO A 286 -20.44 -12.59 -14.03
CA PRO A 286 -20.37 -13.15 -12.67
C PRO A 286 -19.44 -14.37 -12.58
N TYR A 287 -18.29 -14.35 -13.25
CA TYR A 287 -17.41 -15.51 -13.30
C TYR A 287 -15.93 -15.10 -13.22
N SER A 288 -15.52 -14.63 -12.05
CA SER A 288 -14.12 -14.80 -11.62
C SER A 288 -13.95 -16.25 -11.15
N GLY A 289 -13.52 -17.13 -12.05
CA GLY A 289 -13.17 -18.53 -11.77
C GLY A 289 -11.89 -18.65 -10.93
N GLY A 290 -11.92 -18.12 -9.71
CA GLY A 290 -10.77 -18.01 -8.82
C GLY A 290 -11.11 -18.29 -7.35
N SER A 291 -12.09 -19.15 -7.07
CA SER A 291 -12.33 -19.61 -5.70
C SER A 291 -11.21 -20.57 -5.25
N VAL A 292 -10.36 -20.06 -4.36
CA VAL A 292 -9.67 -20.78 -3.28
C VAL A 292 -8.75 -21.92 -3.73
N GLY A 293 -7.51 -21.57 -4.09
CA GLY A 293 -6.38 -22.49 -4.07
C GLY A 293 -6.10 -22.95 -2.64
N GLY A 294 -6.46 -24.20 -2.36
CA GLY A 294 -6.47 -24.83 -1.05
C GLY A 294 -5.16 -24.73 -0.26
N LEU A 295 -5.32 -24.46 1.03
CA LEU A 295 -4.31 -24.72 2.04
C LEU A 295 -4.96 -25.18 3.34
N LEU A 296 -5.69 -26.29 3.30
CA LEU A 296 -5.93 -27.15 4.46
C LEU A 296 -6.06 -28.59 3.95
N GLY A 297 -5.09 -29.43 4.32
CA GLY A 297 -5.26 -30.89 4.24
C GLY A 297 -6.31 -31.34 5.25
N GLY A 298 -7.09 -32.34 4.87
CA GLY A 298 -8.06 -32.99 5.75
C GLY A 298 -8.99 -33.88 4.96
N GLU A 299 -8.71 -35.19 4.98
CA GLU A 299 -9.58 -36.24 4.46
C GLU A 299 -10.92 -36.29 5.22
N SER A 300 -12.00 -36.63 4.53
CA SER A 300 -12.90 -37.73 4.93
C SER A 300 -13.94 -38.04 3.84
N HIS A 301 -14.05 -39.31 3.50
CA HIS A 301 -15.13 -39.94 2.74
C HIS A 301 -16.50 -39.74 3.42
N VAL A 302 -17.61 -39.78 2.67
CA VAL A 302 -18.60 -40.90 2.60
C VAL A 302 -19.67 -40.53 1.56
N SER A 303 -19.91 -41.41 0.58
CA SER A 303 -21.17 -41.48 -0.15
C SER A 303 -21.89 -42.76 0.30
N ASN A 304 -23.14 -42.62 0.73
CA ASN A 304 -24.17 -43.67 0.60
C ASN A 304 -24.87 -43.47 -0.75
#